data_AF-F9UBM7-F1
#
_entry.id   AF-F9UBM7-F1
#
_cell.length_a   1.000
_cell.length_b   1.000
_cell.length_c   1.000
_cell.angle_alpha   90.00
_cell.angle_beta   90.00
_cell.angle_gamma   90.00
#
_symmetry.space_group_name_H-M   'P 1'
#
loop_
_entity.id
_entity.type
_entity.pdbx_description
1 polymer ?
#
loop_
_entity_poly.entity_id
_entity_poly.type
_entity_poly.pdbx_seq_one_letter_code
_entity_poly.pdbx_strand_id
1 'polypeptide(L)' 'MEPQSSAAELSERKRRRIRLARLEADVAYFQARLEMIGEPRSANQLTQRKAFALLLKTVSTKVAKVQRERPG' A
#
# COMPACT_ATOMS: atom_id res chain seq x y z
N MET A 1 -26.33 -16.83 23.35
CA MET A 1 -25.64 -15.56 23.66
C MET A 1 -24.62 -15.35 22.54
N GLU A 2 -25.04 -14.83 21.38
CA GLU A 2 -24.21 -14.68 20.16
C GLU A 2 -24.32 -13.29 19.47
N PRO A 3 -24.20 -12.14 20.17
CA PRO A 3 -24.07 -10.84 19.48
C PRO A 3 -22.62 -10.31 19.39
N GLN A 4 -21.67 -10.85 20.17
CA GLN A 4 -20.31 -10.29 20.25
C GLN A 4 -19.41 -10.68 19.07
N SER A 5 -19.61 -11.88 18.49
CA SER A 5 -18.79 -12.38 17.39
C SER A 5 -18.96 -11.54 16.11
N SER A 6 -20.20 -11.17 15.75
CA SER A 6 -20.48 -10.42 14.51
C SER A 6 -19.94 -8.99 14.53
N ALA A 7 -20.00 -8.30 15.68
CA ALA A 7 -19.47 -6.94 15.82
C ALA A 7 -17.93 -6.91 15.72
N ALA A 8 -17.25 -7.92 16.29
CA ALA A 8 -15.80 -8.05 16.19
C ALA A 8 -15.35 -8.34 14.75
N GLU A 9 -16.05 -9.21 14.02
CA GLU A 9 -15.78 -9.52 12.61
C GLU A 9 -16.00 -8.31 11.69
N LEU A 10 -17.08 -7.56 11.88
CA LEU A 10 -17.34 -6.32 11.12
C LEU A 10 -16.26 -5.27 11.36
N SER A 11 -15.80 -5.14 12.60
CA SER A 11 -14.69 -4.25 12.98
C SER A 11 -13.39 -4.67 12.29
N GLU A 12 -13.07 -5.97 12.25
CA GLU A 12 -11.87 -6.46 11.57
C GLU A 12 -11.93 -6.26 10.06
N ARG A 13 -13.09 -6.51 9.42
CA ARG A 13 -13.32 -6.22 8.00
C ARG A 13 -13.11 -4.72 7.71
N LYS A 14 -13.62 -3.83 8.55
CA LYS A 14 -13.43 -2.38 8.41
C LYS A 14 -11.96 -1.99 8.55
N ARG A 15 -11.27 -2.47 9.59
CA ARG A 15 -9.83 -2.23 9.79
C ARG A 15 -9.02 -2.69 8.58
N ARG A 16 -9.33 -3.87 8.06
CA ARG A 16 -8.66 -4.42 6.89
C ARG A 16 -8.88 -3.59 5.62
N ARG A 17 -10.11 -3.11 5.37
CA ARG A 17 -10.40 -2.19 4.25
C ARG A 17 -9.59 -0.90 4.35
N ILE A 18 -9.50 -0.32 5.55
CA ILE A 18 -8.70 0.89 5.79
C ILE A 18 -7.20 0.60 5.55
N ARG A 19 -6.70 -0.54 6.02
CA ARG A 19 -5.31 -0.95 5.76
C ARG A 19 -5.03 -1.07 4.26
N LEU A 20 -5.92 -1.69 3.50
CA LEU A 20 -5.78 -1.81 2.05
C LEU A 20 -5.78 -0.45 1.36
N ALA A 21 -6.75 0.42 1.68
CA ALA A 21 -6.85 1.76 1.09
C ALA A 21 -5.59 2.61 1.36
N ARG A 22 -4.97 2.48 2.53
CA ARG A 22 -3.71 3.15 2.84
C ARG A 22 -2.56 2.65 1.97
N LEU A 23 -2.45 1.32 1.80
CA LEU A 23 -1.41 0.75 0.93
C LEU A 23 -1.61 1.15 -0.54
N GLU A 24 -2.87 1.24 -1.00
CA GLU A 24 -3.19 1.71 -2.35
C GLU A 24 -2.84 3.19 -2.54
N ALA A 25 -3.09 4.03 -1.53
CA ALA A 25 -2.66 5.43 -1.53
C ALA A 25 -1.13 5.57 -1.58
N ASP A 26 -0.40 4.76 -0.82
CA ASP A 26 1.07 4.74 -0.84
C ASP A 26 1.60 4.34 -2.23
N VAL A 27 0.99 3.34 -2.88
CA VAL A 27 1.33 2.93 -4.26
C VAL A 27 1.17 4.12 -5.21
N ALA A 28 0.00 4.77 -5.20
CA ALA A 28 -0.27 5.90 -6.07
C ALA A 28 0.70 7.07 -5.83
N TYR A 29 1.00 7.37 -4.56
CA TYR A 29 1.97 8.40 -4.19
C TYR A 29 3.38 8.09 -4.72
N PHE A 30 3.88 6.86 -4.55
CA PHE A 30 5.21 6.51 -5.03
C PHE A 30 5.31 6.48 -6.56
N GLN A 31 4.26 6.03 -7.25
CA GLN A 31 4.17 6.12 -8.71
C GLN A 31 4.25 7.58 -9.18
N ALA A 32 3.45 8.47 -8.58
CA ALA A 32 3.49 9.90 -8.91
C ALA A 32 4.87 10.52 -8.64
N ARG A 33 5.53 10.18 -7.52
CA ARG A 33 6.89 10.68 -7.23
C ARG A 33 7.93 10.19 -8.24
N LEU A 34 7.84 8.95 -8.71
CA LEU A 34 8.74 8.42 -9.74
C LEU A 34 8.54 9.13 -11.08
N GLU A 35 7.29 9.42 -11.43
CA GLU A 35 6.94 10.18 -12.63
C GLU A 35 7.47 11.62 -12.55
N MET A 36 7.25 12.29 -11.41
CA MET A 36 7.76 13.65 -11.17
C MET A 36 9.29 13.74 -11.20
N ILE A 37 10.01 12.70 -10.74
CA ILE A 37 11.48 12.67 -10.82
C ILE A 37 11.94 12.47 -12.26
N GLY A 38 11.25 11.61 -13.04
CA GLY A 38 11.62 11.33 -14.42
C GLY A 38 13.07 10.83 -14.55
N GLU A 39 13.75 11.24 -15.62
CA GLU A 39 15.17 10.94 -15.82
C GLU A 39 16.05 11.76 -14.85
N PRO A 40 16.81 11.11 -13.94
CA PRO A 40 17.59 11.83 -12.95
C PRO A 40 18.71 12.66 -13.58
N ARG A 41 18.79 13.94 -13.20
CA ARG A 41 19.86 14.88 -13.61
C ARG A 41 20.86 15.16 -12.50
N SER A 42 20.69 14.54 -11.34
CA SER A 42 21.57 14.69 -10.17
C SER A 42 21.64 13.40 -9.37
N ALA A 43 22.72 13.24 -8.58
CA ALA A 43 22.89 12.12 -7.67
C ALA A 43 21.76 12.04 -6.62
N ASN A 44 21.23 13.19 -6.19
CA ASN A 44 20.09 13.25 -5.27
C ASN A 44 18.82 12.68 -5.93
N GLN A 45 18.48 13.11 -7.15
CA GLN A 45 17.33 12.58 -7.88
C GLN A 45 17.48 11.07 -8.16
N LEU A 46 18.69 10.61 -8.48
CA LEU A 46 18.98 9.20 -8.69
C LEU A 46 18.71 8.39 -7.41
N THR A 47 19.17 8.90 -6.27
CA THR A 47 18.95 8.28 -4.96
C THR A 47 17.46 8.24 -4.61
N GLN A 48 16.74 9.35 -4.81
CA GLN A 48 15.30 9.41 -4.58
C GLN A 48 14.54 8.42 -5.47
N ARG A 49 14.87 8.36 -6.76
CA ARG A 49 14.24 7.41 -7.70
C ARG A 49 14.45 5.96 -7.24
N LYS A 50 15.66 5.60 -6.83
CA LYS A 50 15.96 4.26 -6.29
C LYS A 50 15.15 3.97 -5.02
N ALA A 51 15.06 4.93 -4.11
CA ALA A 51 14.30 4.78 -2.87
C ALA A 51 12.79 4.59 -3.14
N PHE A 52 12.19 5.45 -3.98
CA PHE A 52 10.77 5.33 -4.31
C PHE A 52 10.45 4.05 -5.10
N ALA A 53 11.34 3.59 -5.97
CA ALA A 53 11.17 2.31 -6.66
C ALA A 53 11.17 1.12 -5.69
N LEU A 54 12.06 1.13 -4.69
CA LEU A 54 12.10 0.10 -3.65
C LEU A 54 10.84 0.12 -2.77
N LEU A 55 10.39 1.32 -2.37
CA LEU A 55 9.17 1.49 -1.58
C LEU A 55 7.93 1.01 -2.36
N LEU A 56 7.82 1.39 -3.63
CA LEU A 56 6.74 0.95 -4.51
C LEU A 56 6.69 -0.58 -4.63
N LYS A 57 7.84 -1.23 -4.85
CA LYS A 57 7.93 -2.70 -4.90
C LYS A 57 7.47 -3.34 -3.59
N THR A 58 7.92 -2.79 -2.46
CA THR A 58 7.60 -3.29 -1.12
C THR A 58 6.11 -3.18 -0.84
N VAL A 59 5.51 -2.02 -1.06
CA VAL A 59 4.08 -1.80 -0.78
C VAL A 59 3.20 -2.59 -1.75
N SER A 60 3.56 -2.68 -3.04
CA SER A 60 2.82 -3.51 -4.00
C SER A 60 2.79 -4.98 -3.59
N THR A 61 3.88 -5.50 -3.04
CA THR A 61 3.94 -6.86 -2.49
C THR A 61 3.00 -7.03 -1.29
N LYS A 62 2.92 -6.02 -0.41
CA LYS A 62 1.98 -6.02 0.73
C LYS A 62 0.53 -5.96 0.27
N VAL A 63 0.20 -5.13 -0.72
CA VAL A 63 -1.14 -5.08 -1.34
C VAL A 63 -1.53 -6.45 -1.87
N ALA A 64 -0.67 -7.09 -2.66
CA ALA A 64 -0.92 -8.42 -3.22
C ALA A 64 -1.16 -9.47 -2.12
N LYS A 65 -0.37 -9.44 -1.04
CA LYS A 65 -0.58 -10.34 0.11
C LYS A 65 -1.93 -10.10 0.78
N VAL A 66 -2.26 -8.84 1.09
CA VAL A 66 -3.54 -8.47 1.72
C VAL A 66 -4.71 -8.83 0.80
N GLN A 67 -4.60 -8.71 -0.51
CA GLN A 67 -5.67 -9.10 -1.44
C GLN A 67 -5.87 -10.62 -1.52
N ARG A 68 -4.80 -11.44 -1.43
CA ARG A 68 -4.91 -12.91 -1.41
C ARG A 68 -5.58 -13.45 -0.16
N GLU A 69 -5.40 -12.79 0.98
CA GLU A 69 -6.04 -13.17 2.25
C GLU A 69 -7.55 -12.83 2.29
N ARG A 70 -8.16 -12.47 1.15
CA ARG A 70 -9.57 -12.06 1.05
C ARG A 70 -10.40 -13.32 0.81
N PRO A 71 -11.07 -13.88 1.84
CA PRO A 71 -12.12 -14.86 1.56
C PRO A 71 -13.17 -14.14 0.71
N GLY A 72 -13.59 -14.80 -0.37
CA GLY A 72 -14.73 -14.38 -1.18
C GLY A 72 -15.98 -14.25 -0.32
#